data_AF-A0A800E8S8-F1
#
_entry.id   AF-A0A800E8S8-F1
#
_cell.length_a   1.000
_cell.length_b   1.000
_cell.length_c   1.000
_cell.angle_alpha   90.00
_cell.angle_beta   90.00
_cell.angle_gamma   90.00
#
_symmetry.space_group_name_H-M   'P 1'
#
loop_
_entity.id
_entity.type
_entity.pdbx_description
1 polymer ?
#
loop_
_entity_poly.entity_id
_entity_poly.type
_entity_poly.pdbx_seq_one_letter_code
_entity_poly.pdbx_strand_id
1 'polypeptide(L)' 'MVKNILQILILFFFLTNNTIAGEHIMILKLKDGDVKIELFPDVAPKHVERIKKLANDGKYDNVVFHRV' A
#
# COMPACT_ATOMS: atom_id res chain seq x y z
N MET A 1 -37.74 -7.35 12.85
CA MET A 1 -37.00 -6.09 13.09
C MET A 1 -35.52 -6.32 13.42
N VAL A 2 -35.20 -7.16 14.42
CA VAL A 2 -33.80 -7.46 14.83
C VAL A 2 -32.95 -8.14 13.73
N LYS A 3 -33.55 -9.05 12.94
CA LYS A 3 -32.86 -9.76 11.86
C LYS A 3 -32.34 -8.84 10.74
N ASN A 4 -33.11 -7.81 10.39
CA ASN A 4 -32.72 -6.82 9.38
C ASN A 4 -31.61 -5.90 9.91
N ILE A 5 -31.64 -5.56 11.21
CA ILE A 5 -30.58 -4.81 11.88
C ILE A 5 -29.28 -5.62 11.91
N LEU A 6 -29.36 -6.92 12.21
CA LEU A 6 -28.21 -7.82 12.22
C LEU A 6 -27.56 -7.97 10.84
N GLN A 7 -28.37 -8.04 9.78
CA GLN A 7 -27.87 -8.08 8.40
C GLN A 7 -27.12 -6.80 8.00
N ILE A 8 -27.60 -5.64 8.42
CA ILE A 8 -26.92 -4.35 8.17
C ILE A 8 -25.59 -4.29 8.94
N LEU A 9 -25.55 -4.80 10.16
CA LEU A 9 -24.33 -4.88 10.98
C LEU A 9 -23.28 -5.82 10.36
N ILE A 10 -23.70 -6.98 9.86
CA ILE A 10 -22.83 -7.91 9.15
C ILE A 10 -22.28 -7.26 7.88
N LEU A 11 -23.14 -6.59 7.09
CA LEU A 11 -22.71 -5.89 5.87
C LEU A 11 -21.72 -4.77 6.17
N PHE A 12 -21.95 -3.99 7.23
CA PHE A 12 -21.04 -2.95 7.68
C PHE A 12 -19.68 -3.51 8.10
N PHE A 13 -19.68 -4.62 8.86
CA PHE A 13 -18.45 -5.31 9.25
C PHE A 13 -17.64 -5.77 8.04
N PHE A 14 -18.26 -6.39 7.04
CA PHE A 14 -17.57 -6.77 5.80
C PHE A 14 -17.02 -5.57 5.02
N LEU A 15 -17.72 -4.44 5.02
CA LEU A 15 -17.24 -3.22 4.37
C LEU A 15 -15.96 -2.68 5.03
N THR A 16 -15.92 -2.66 6.38
CA THR A 16 -14.76 -2.15 7.13
C THR A 16 -13.49 -2.97 6.94
N ASN A 17 -13.61 -4.31 6.87
CA ASN A 17 -12.44 -5.19 6.67
C ASN A 17 -11.72 -4.91 5.34
N ASN A 18 -12.48 -4.71 4.25
CA ASN A 18 -11.90 -4.39 2.94
C ASN A 18 -11.21 -3.02 2.93
N THR A 19 -11.69 -2.05 3.71
CA THR A 19 -11.04 -0.73 3.79
C THR A 19 -9.75 -0.70 4.63
N ILE A 20 -9.57 -1.66 5.54
CA ILE A 20 -8.40 -1.77 6.42
C ILE A 20 -7.28 -2.59 5.77
N ALA A 21 -7.55 -3.31 4.68
CA ALA A 21 -6.54 -3.93 3.83
C ALA A 21 -5.77 -2.84 3.06
N GLY A 22 -4.94 -2.08 3.78
CA GLY A 22 -4.01 -1.14 3.18
C GLY A 22 -2.93 -1.91 2.44
N GLU A 23 -3.12 -2.14 1.14
CA GLU A 23 -2.05 -2.65 0.29
C GLU A 23 -0.95 -1.58 0.21
N HIS A 24 0.03 -1.65 1.10
CA HIS A 24 1.19 -0.77 1.10
C HIS A 24 2.24 -1.25 0.10
N ILE A 25 1.82 -1.44 -1.15
CA ILE A 25 2.68 -1.96 -2.23
C ILE A 25 3.18 -0.80 -3.09
N MET A 26 4.49 -0.77 -3.32
CA MET A 26 5.14 0.08 -4.31
C MET A 26 5.57 -0.77 -5.50
N ILE A 27 5.36 -0.24 -6.71
CA ILE A 27 5.80 -0.88 -7.95
C ILE A 27 7.02 -0.14 -8.47
N LEU A 28 8.16 -0.83 -8.53
CA LEU A 28 9.37 -0.36 -9.20
C LEU A 28 9.42 -0.96 -10.60
N LYS A 29 9.27 -0.11 -11.62
CA LYS A 29 9.31 -0.52 -13.02
C LYS A 29 10.75 -0.61 -13.50
N LEU A 30 11.19 -1.80 -13.89
CA LEU A 30 12.50 -2.02 -14.51
C LEU A 30 12.30 -2.43 -15.97
N LYS A 31 13.39 -2.40 -16.75
CA LYS A 31 13.37 -2.85 -18.15
C LYS A 31 12.99 -4.32 -18.27
N ASP A 32 13.40 -5.12 -17.30
CA ASP A 32 13.22 -6.57 -17.29
C ASP A 32 11.96 -7.02 -16.52
N GLY A 33 11.17 -6.07 -16.02
CA GLY A 33 9.89 -6.35 -15.35
C GLY A 33 9.60 -5.46 -14.14
N ASP A 34 8.43 -5.69 -13.54
CA ASP A 34 7.97 -4.94 -12.38
C ASP A 34 8.38 -5.66 -11.08
N VAL A 35 8.99 -4.90 -10.17
CA VAL A 35 9.28 -5.36 -8.81
C VAL A 35 8.21 -4.81 -7.86
N LYS A 36 7.51 -5.71 -7.18
CA LYS A 36 6.53 -5.36 -6.14
C LYS A 36 7.22 -5.32 -4.78
N ILE A 37 7.13 -4.18 -4.09
CA ILE A 37 7.75 -3.96 -2.79
C ILE A 37 6.64 -3.70 -1.77
N GLU A 38 6.51 -4.59 -0.78
CA GLU A 38 5.64 -4.37 0.37
C GLU A 38 6.31 -3.43 1.37
N LEU A 39 5.57 -2.44 1.87
CA LEU A 39 6.03 -1.45 2.82
C LEU A 39 5.40 -1.72 4.20
N PHE A 40 6.21 -1.60 5.25
CA PHE A 40 5.81 -1.88 6.63
C PHE A 40 5.78 -0.58 7.44
N PRO A 41 4.70 0.23 7.36
CA PRO A 41 4.62 1.50 8.10
C PRO A 41 4.60 1.30 9.61
N ASP A 42 4.13 0.16 10.10
CA ASP A 42 4.10 -0.15 11.53
C ASP A 42 5.51 -0.32 12.12
N VAL A 43 6.46 -0.79 11.29
CA VAL A 43 7.85 -1.01 11.70
C VAL A 43 8.69 0.25 11.49
N ALA A 44 8.50 0.94 10.37
CA ALA A 44 9.35 2.07 9.97
C ALA A 44 8.54 3.22 9.34
N PRO A 45 7.69 3.92 10.11
CA PRO A 45 6.71 4.86 9.58
C PRO A 45 7.36 6.02 8.80
N LYS A 46 8.45 6.59 9.35
CA LYS A 46 9.18 7.71 8.71
C LYS A 46 9.85 7.31 7.40
N HIS A 47 10.34 6.07 7.31
CA HIS A 47 10.98 5.57 6.07
C HIS A 47 9.93 5.36 4.98
N VAL A 48 8.81 4.75 5.33
CA VAL A 48 7.68 4.55 4.41
C VAL A 48 7.13 5.88 3.91
N GLU A 49 6.97 6.86 4.78
CA GLU A 49 6.55 8.22 4.40
C GLU A 49 7.56 8.87 3.43
N ARG A 50 8.85 8.83 3.77
CA ARG A 50 9.90 9.45 2.97
C ARG A 50 10.03 8.82 1.58
N ILE A 51 10.02 7.49 1.49
CA ILE A 51 10.18 6.80 0.20
C ILE A 51 8.96 7.02 -0.70
N LYS A 52 7.74 7.00 -0.12
CA LYS A 52 6.51 7.34 -0.85
C LYS A 52 6.59 8.76 -1.40
N LYS A 53 7.03 9.72 -0.58
CA LYS A 53 7.20 11.11 -1.04
C LYS A 53 8.18 11.21 -2.20
N LEU A 54 9.37 10.63 -2.07
CA LEU A 54 10.40 10.70 -3.12
C LEU A 54 9.97 10.01 -4.42
N ALA A 55 9.28 8.87 -4.32
CA ALA A 55 8.72 8.16 -5.47
C ALA A 55 7.63 9.00 -6.16
N ASN A 56 6.69 9.57 -5.41
CA ASN A 56 5.64 10.44 -5.96
C ASN A 56 6.21 11.73 -6.59
N ASP A 57 7.31 12.24 -6.05
CA ASP A 57 8.05 13.39 -6.61
C ASP A 57 8.89 12.99 -7.84
N GLY A 58 8.84 11.74 -8.32
CA GLY A 58 9.58 11.24 -9.49
C GLY A 58 11.08 11.13 -9.29
N LYS A 59 11.59 11.15 -8.05
CA LYS A 59 13.03 11.21 -7.77
C LYS A 59 13.80 9.94 -8.14
N TYR A 60 13.09 8.83 -8.34
CA TYR A 60 13.66 7.55 -8.75
C TYR A 60 13.43 7.24 -10.23
N ASP A 61 12.84 8.17 -10.99
CA ASP A 61 12.64 7.98 -12.41
C ASP A 61 13.98 8.14 -13.15
N ASN A 62 14.29 7.21 -14.05
CA ASN A 62 15.50 7.20 -14.87
C ASN A 62 16.84 7.17 -14.08
N VAL A 63 16.82 6.76 -12.81
CA VAL A 63 18.06 6.52 -12.03
C VAL A 63 18.54 5.08 -12.21
N VAL A 64 19.85 4.86 -12.13
CA VAL A 64 20.46 3.53 -12.27
C VAL A 64 20.88 2.95 -10.93
N PHE A 65 20.93 1.62 -10.84
CA PHE A 65 21.59 0.94 -9.73
C PHE A 65 23.10 1.03 -9.91
N HIS A 66 23.73 1.96 -9.18
CA HIS A 66 25.19 2.15 -9.22
C HIS A 66 25.96 1.03 -8.51
N ARG A 67 25.28 0.22 -7.70
CA ARG A 67 25.86 -0.90 -6.94
C ARG A 67 24.85 -2.05 -6.88
N VAL A 68 25.33 -3.26 -7.16
CA VAL A 68 24.60 -4.55 -7.10
C VAL A 68 25.30 -5.46 -6.11
#